data_AF-A0A934HA01-F1
#
_entry.id   AF-A0A934HA01-F1
#
_cell.length_a   1.000
_cell.length_b   1.000
_cell.length_c   1.000
_cell.angle_alpha   90.00
_cell.angle_beta   90.00
_cell.angle_gamma   90.00
#
_symmetry.space_group_name_H-M   'P 1'
#
loop_
_entity.id
_entity.type
_entity.pdbx_description
1 polymer ?
#
loop_
_entity_poly.entity_id
_entity_poly.type
_entity_poly.pdbx_seq_one_letter_code
_entity_poly.pdbx_strand_id
1 'polypeptide(L)'
;MRPNRRVKVAAQQCQRIALFLREQGLVPKTYATLEGASPDLPPDRLTDYYFFLSMLLFDFKGMEAQIGGRVLHGADLFFALARRRAEVEPDFFTSSRLAEITTEELAAVFSLDGSPGNTLLPRCQERGEILRDGAARLLSGYRGSARELLDASEGYLHRRQGMGLLDTLADFRGYLDPHFKKAFVLLKFLSAQGHYAIKDDKENLYIPVDYHLLRVALRSGMVDVCESGLERKLKERQEASPGEEDEVREAVKLAYKEVEKASDLDVFRLDEIFWTLGRSCCHYSRPPRCSQCDRSGCSVMESFHVTCPGRCLISPVCRGARDGSYQAFFEPAITTIFY
;
A
#
# COMPACT_ATOMS: atom_id res chain seq x y z
N MET A 1 30.62 -8.63 -15.11
CA MET A 1 29.30 -8.98 -15.67
C MET A 1 28.25 -8.66 -14.61
N ARG A 2 27.25 -7.82 -14.90
CA ARG A 2 26.09 -7.73 -14.00
C ARG A 2 25.40 -9.10 -14.03
N PRO A 3 25.02 -9.72 -12.90
CA PRO A 3 24.30 -10.98 -12.91
C PRO A 3 23.07 -10.85 -13.82
N ASN A 4 22.77 -11.92 -14.57
CA ASN A 4 21.58 -11.96 -15.41
C ASN A 4 20.36 -11.72 -14.49
N ARG A 5 19.73 -10.54 -14.59
CA ARG A 5 18.60 -10.20 -13.72
C ARG A 5 17.41 -11.12 -14.05
N ARG A 6 16.74 -11.65 -13.02
CA ARG A 6 15.57 -12.53 -13.18
C ARG A 6 14.36 -11.80 -13.77
N VAL A 7 14.33 -10.49 -13.59
CA VAL A 7 13.31 -9.58 -14.09
C VAL A 7 13.92 -8.33 -14.73
N LYS A 8 13.19 -7.71 -15.66
CA LYS A 8 13.58 -6.43 -16.28
C LYS A 8 12.39 -5.50 -16.43
N VAL A 9 12.63 -4.19 -16.31
CA VAL A 9 11.64 -3.15 -16.63
C VAL A 9 11.45 -3.09 -18.14
N ALA A 10 10.21 -3.19 -18.59
CA ALA A 10 9.84 -3.03 -19.99
C ALA A 10 9.51 -1.55 -20.28
N ALA A 11 10.55 -0.73 -20.47
CA ALA A 11 10.42 0.73 -20.60
C ALA A 11 9.39 1.18 -21.67
N GLN A 12 9.38 0.52 -22.83
CA GLN A 12 8.41 0.82 -23.90
C GLN A 12 6.95 0.58 -23.47
N GLN A 13 6.72 -0.46 -22.65
CA GLN A 13 5.39 -0.76 -22.13
C GLN A 13 4.98 0.23 -21.04
N CYS A 14 5.91 0.62 -20.17
CA CYS A 14 5.70 1.67 -19.18
C CYS A 14 5.33 2.99 -19.86
N GLN A 15 6.07 3.40 -20.88
CA GLN A 15 5.79 4.61 -21.66
C GLN A 15 4.42 4.56 -22.34
N ARG A 16 4.04 3.41 -22.93
CA ARG A 16 2.72 3.23 -23.55
C ARG A 16 1.59 3.41 -22.55
N ILE A 17 1.73 2.83 -21.35
CA ILE A 17 0.74 2.99 -20.27
C ILE A 17 0.70 4.43 -19.79
N ALA A 18 1.85 5.08 -19.62
CA ALA A 18 1.94 6.46 -19.16
C ALA A 18 1.24 7.44 -20.10
N LEU A 19 1.49 7.34 -21.41
CA LEU A 19 0.83 8.15 -22.43
C LEU A 19 -0.69 7.93 -22.43
N PHE A 20 -1.12 6.67 -22.32
CA PHE A 20 -2.54 6.36 -22.22
C PHE A 20 -3.18 7.00 -20.98
N LEU A 21 -2.54 6.93 -19.80
CA LEU A 21 -3.06 7.56 -18.58
C LEU A 21 -3.17 9.08 -18.72
N ARG A 22 -2.18 9.71 -19.35
CA ARG A 22 -2.19 11.15 -19.65
C ARG A 22 -3.38 11.52 -20.54
N GLU A 23 -3.65 10.75 -21.58
CA GLU A 23 -4.80 10.96 -22.48
C GLU A 23 -6.15 10.75 -21.80
N GLN A 24 -6.25 9.79 -20.86
CA GLN A 24 -7.51 9.54 -20.15
C GLN A 24 -7.86 10.63 -19.12
N GLY A 25 -6.88 11.42 -18.67
CA GLY A 25 -7.11 12.49 -17.69
C GLY A 25 -7.79 12.00 -16.41
N LEU A 26 -7.37 10.85 -15.88
CA LEU A 26 -7.99 10.27 -14.68
C LEU A 26 -7.77 11.19 -13.47
N VAL A 27 -8.84 11.84 -13.04
CA VAL A 27 -8.85 12.68 -11.83
C VAL A 27 -9.45 11.86 -10.68
N PRO A 28 -8.67 11.57 -9.62
CA PRO A 28 -9.23 11.03 -8.38
C PRO A 28 -10.29 11.99 -7.85
N LYS A 29 -11.47 11.48 -7.47
CA LYS A 29 -12.47 12.29 -6.76
C LYS A 29 -11.90 12.74 -5.43
N THR A 30 -11.34 11.77 -4.73
CA THR A 30 -10.72 11.89 -3.41
C THR A 30 -9.72 10.74 -3.21
N TYR A 31 -9.02 10.73 -2.08
CA TYR A 31 -8.34 9.53 -1.58
C TYR A 31 -9.31 8.74 -0.69
N ALA A 32 -10.24 7.99 -1.31
CA ALA A 32 -11.38 7.41 -0.61
C ALA A 32 -10.99 6.54 0.62
N THR A 33 -9.91 5.76 0.53
CA THR A 33 -9.40 4.99 1.67
C THR A 33 -8.84 5.88 2.77
N LEU A 34 -8.15 6.98 2.43
CA LEU A 34 -7.67 7.96 3.42
C LEU A 34 -8.86 8.65 4.12
N GLU A 35 -9.84 9.13 3.36
CA GLU A 35 -11.03 9.79 3.93
C GLU A 35 -11.85 8.85 4.81
N GLY A 36 -11.99 7.59 4.40
CA GLY A 36 -12.61 6.55 5.23
C GLY A 36 -11.82 6.28 6.51
N ALA A 37 -10.50 6.49 6.47
CA ALA A 37 -9.60 6.27 7.59
C ALA A 37 -9.53 7.43 8.59
N SER A 38 -9.78 8.68 8.19
CA SER A 38 -9.58 9.84 9.07
C SER A 38 -10.62 9.94 10.19
N PRO A 39 -10.26 9.76 11.48
CA PRO A 39 -11.10 10.18 12.60
C PRO A 39 -11.04 11.71 12.78
N ASP A 40 -12.02 12.26 13.50
CA ASP A 40 -11.97 13.66 13.95
C ASP A 40 -11.07 13.77 15.20
N LEU A 41 -9.78 14.02 14.97
CA LEU A 41 -8.75 14.10 16.01
C LEU A 41 -7.93 15.39 15.86
N PRO A 42 -7.36 15.92 16.97
CA PRO A 42 -6.34 16.96 16.91
C PRO A 42 -5.15 16.52 16.04
N PRO A 43 -4.45 17.46 15.37
CA PRO A 43 -3.38 17.13 14.41
C PRO A 43 -2.31 16.16 14.93
N ASP A 44 -1.87 16.31 16.19
CA ASP A 44 -0.83 15.43 16.76
C ASP A 44 -1.33 14.00 16.96
N ARG A 45 -2.59 13.83 17.39
CA ARG A 45 -3.23 12.52 17.54
C ARG A 45 -3.52 11.87 16.20
N LEU A 46 -3.91 12.66 15.21
CA LEU A 46 -4.09 12.19 13.84
C LEU A 46 -2.74 11.74 13.22
N THR A 47 -1.65 12.42 13.55
CA THR A 47 -0.30 12.02 13.13
C THR A 47 0.11 10.69 13.76
N ASP A 48 -0.08 10.53 15.07
CA ASP A 48 0.16 9.26 15.76
C ASP A 48 -0.72 8.13 15.19
N TYR A 49 -2.01 8.41 14.94
CA TYR A 49 -2.95 7.48 14.32
C TYR A 49 -2.43 6.95 12.99
N TYR A 50 -2.07 7.83 12.04
CA TYR A 50 -1.55 7.38 10.76
C TYR A 50 -0.19 6.68 10.88
N PHE A 51 0.67 7.14 11.77
CA PHE A 51 1.96 6.51 12.03
C PHE A 51 1.79 5.05 12.46
N PHE A 52 0.97 4.78 13.49
CA PHE A 52 0.81 3.43 13.99
C PHE A 52 0.02 2.53 13.04
N LEU A 53 -1.02 3.04 12.38
CA LEU A 53 -1.77 2.23 11.42
C LEU A 53 -0.94 1.86 10.18
N SER A 54 -0.08 2.77 9.71
CA SER A 54 0.78 2.51 8.56
C SER A 54 1.74 1.33 8.81
N MET A 55 2.23 1.17 10.05
CA MET A 55 3.05 0.02 10.47
C MET A 55 2.34 -1.33 10.29
N LEU A 56 1.01 -1.33 10.29
CA LEU A 56 0.17 -2.52 10.24
C LEU A 56 -0.37 -2.82 8.82
N LEU A 57 0.07 -2.11 7.78
CA LEU A 57 -0.47 -2.32 6.43
C LEU A 57 0.14 -3.53 5.72
N PHE A 58 -0.18 -4.73 6.22
CA PHE A 58 0.18 -6.01 5.64
C PHE A 58 -0.92 -7.06 5.87
N ASP A 59 -0.96 -8.10 5.05
CA ASP A 59 -1.79 -9.31 5.25
C ASP A 59 -3.27 -9.06 5.60
N PHE A 60 -3.99 -8.35 4.72
CA PHE A 60 -5.44 -8.11 4.87
C PHE A 60 -6.31 -9.06 4.02
N LYS A 61 -5.70 -10.10 3.44
CA LYS A 61 -6.42 -11.07 2.58
C LYS A 61 -7.49 -11.77 3.42
N GLY A 62 -8.74 -11.72 2.96
CA GLY A 62 -9.88 -12.37 3.61
C GLY A 62 -10.58 -11.55 4.70
N MET A 63 -10.10 -10.34 5.04
CA MET A 63 -10.84 -9.44 5.92
C MET A 63 -12.08 -8.91 5.19
N GLU A 64 -13.27 -9.17 5.73
CA GLU A 64 -14.54 -8.72 5.18
C GLU A 64 -15.62 -8.63 6.27
N ALA A 65 -16.43 -7.57 6.23
CA ALA A 65 -17.60 -7.43 7.10
C ALA A 65 -18.59 -6.42 6.53
N GLN A 66 -19.86 -6.52 6.97
CA GLN A 66 -20.89 -5.54 6.67
C GLN A 66 -20.98 -4.50 7.80
N ILE A 67 -20.75 -3.23 7.48
CA ILE A 67 -20.88 -2.09 8.41
C ILE A 67 -21.75 -1.02 7.74
N GLY A 68 -22.82 -0.58 8.41
CA GLY A 68 -23.69 0.49 7.90
C GLY A 68 -24.34 0.16 6.55
N GLY A 69 -24.67 -1.11 6.30
CA GLY A 69 -25.26 -1.56 5.02
C GLY A 69 -24.28 -1.66 3.85
N ARG A 70 -22.98 -1.41 4.07
CA ARG A 70 -21.91 -1.58 3.06
C ARG A 70 -21.03 -2.75 3.44
N VAL A 71 -20.59 -3.53 2.45
CA VAL A 71 -19.55 -4.54 2.64
C VAL A 71 -18.19 -3.86 2.51
N LEU A 72 -17.36 -3.96 3.55
CA LEU A 72 -16.00 -3.45 3.57
C LEU A 72 -15.03 -4.62 3.49
N HIS A 73 -13.94 -4.43 2.73
CA HIS A 73 -12.94 -5.46 2.48
C HIS A 73 -11.53 -4.95 2.82
N GLY A 74 -10.69 -5.84 3.35
CA GLY A 74 -9.27 -5.61 3.52
C GLY A 74 -8.96 -4.34 4.34
N ALA A 75 -8.12 -3.49 3.78
CA ALA A 75 -7.70 -2.23 4.39
C ALA A 75 -8.87 -1.30 4.73
N ASP A 76 -9.96 -1.27 3.95
CA ASP A 76 -11.09 -0.38 4.23
C ASP A 76 -11.80 -0.78 5.54
N LEU A 77 -11.93 -2.09 5.80
CA LEU A 77 -12.48 -2.59 7.05
C LEU A 77 -11.53 -2.32 8.23
N PHE A 78 -10.23 -2.55 8.02
CA PHE A 78 -9.20 -2.22 9.00
C PHE A 78 -9.28 -0.75 9.44
N PHE A 79 -9.31 0.18 8.48
CA PHE A 79 -9.42 1.60 8.78
C PHE A 79 -10.74 1.98 9.45
N ALA A 80 -11.87 1.39 9.02
CA ALA A 80 -13.17 1.65 9.65
C ALA A 80 -13.19 1.24 11.13
N LEU A 81 -12.62 0.08 11.47
CA LEU A 81 -12.55 -0.41 12.86
C LEU A 81 -11.56 0.40 13.71
N ALA A 82 -10.40 0.76 13.14
CA ALA A 82 -9.43 1.62 13.82
C ALA A 82 -9.99 3.02 14.08
N ARG A 83 -10.68 3.61 13.09
CA ARG A 83 -11.38 4.89 13.23
C ARG A 83 -12.44 4.83 14.32
N ARG A 84 -13.30 3.81 14.33
CA ARG A 84 -14.29 3.59 15.40
C ARG A 84 -13.65 3.59 16.78
N ARG A 85 -12.47 2.95 16.92
CA ARG A 85 -11.73 2.94 18.19
C ARG A 85 -11.21 4.32 18.57
N ALA A 86 -10.63 5.05 17.63
CA ALA A 86 -10.13 6.41 17.84
C ALA A 86 -11.24 7.41 18.22
N GLU A 87 -12.44 7.27 17.66
CA GLU A 87 -13.60 8.11 18.01
C GLU A 87 -14.11 7.85 19.44
N VAL A 88 -13.96 6.62 19.96
CA VAL A 88 -14.35 6.25 21.33
C VAL A 88 -13.26 6.58 22.35
N GLU A 89 -12.00 6.33 22.01
CA GLU A 89 -10.83 6.58 22.85
C GLU A 89 -9.78 7.34 22.02
N PRO A 90 -9.81 8.69 22.01
CA PRO A 90 -8.92 9.52 21.19
C PRO A 90 -7.43 9.31 21.46
N ASP A 91 -7.08 8.88 22.68
CA ASP A 91 -5.71 8.59 23.07
C ASP A 91 -5.28 7.14 22.77
N PHE A 92 -6.14 6.31 22.16
CA PHE A 92 -5.87 4.89 21.95
C PHE A 92 -4.57 4.65 21.15
N PHE A 93 -4.35 5.46 20.11
CA PHE A 93 -3.19 5.34 19.22
C PHE A 93 -1.99 6.20 19.68
N THR A 94 -1.92 6.57 20.96
CA THR A 94 -0.74 7.27 21.50
C THR A 94 0.37 6.28 21.85
N SER A 95 1.62 6.74 21.82
CA SER A 95 2.76 5.89 22.18
C SER A 95 2.67 5.35 23.61
N SER A 96 2.26 6.16 24.58
CA SER A 96 2.04 5.70 25.97
C SER A 96 0.99 4.59 26.06
N ARG A 97 -0.07 4.68 25.25
CA ARG A 97 -1.15 3.68 25.28
C ARG A 97 -0.77 2.39 24.58
N LEU A 98 -0.07 2.51 23.45
CA LEU A 98 0.33 1.38 22.62
C LEU A 98 1.57 0.64 23.14
N ALA A 99 2.37 1.26 24.01
CA ALA A 99 3.44 0.55 24.72
C ALA A 99 2.91 -0.62 25.59
N GLU A 100 1.67 -0.47 26.10
CA GLU A 100 1.02 -1.43 26.98
C GLU A 100 -0.07 -2.26 26.27
N ILE A 101 -0.19 -2.16 24.95
CA ILE A 101 -1.24 -2.87 24.20
C ILE A 101 -1.06 -4.39 24.33
N THR A 102 -2.13 -5.11 24.69
CA THR A 102 -2.14 -6.58 24.71
C THR A 102 -2.64 -7.14 23.37
N THR A 103 -2.34 -8.41 23.12
CA THR A 103 -2.86 -9.12 21.94
C THR A 103 -4.38 -9.16 21.95
N GLU A 104 -4.97 -9.40 23.13
CA GLU A 104 -6.41 -9.50 23.35
C GLU A 104 -7.10 -8.16 23.12
N GLU A 105 -6.50 -7.07 23.60
CA GLU A 105 -7.05 -5.74 23.37
C GLU A 105 -7.00 -5.36 21.90
N LEU A 106 -5.87 -5.60 21.22
CA LEU A 106 -5.79 -5.36 19.78
C LEU A 106 -6.83 -6.19 19.01
N ALA A 107 -6.99 -7.47 19.38
CA ALA A 107 -7.99 -8.35 18.78
C ALA A 107 -9.43 -7.85 19.00
N ALA A 108 -9.75 -7.34 20.20
CA ALA A 108 -11.05 -6.74 20.50
C ALA A 108 -11.34 -5.49 19.65
N VAL A 109 -10.33 -4.64 19.41
CA VAL A 109 -10.51 -3.44 18.56
C VAL A 109 -10.96 -3.81 17.15
N PHE A 110 -10.39 -4.89 16.61
CA PHE A 110 -10.65 -5.35 15.24
C PHE A 110 -11.68 -6.48 15.15
N SER A 111 -12.52 -6.66 16.17
CA SER A 111 -13.74 -7.46 16.08
C SER A 111 -14.98 -6.57 16.00
N LEU A 112 -16.09 -7.09 15.47
CA LEU A 112 -17.32 -6.30 15.34
C LEU A 112 -18.00 -6.08 16.69
N ASP A 113 -17.94 -7.08 17.57
CA ASP A 113 -18.63 -7.19 18.85
C ASP A 113 -17.74 -6.84 20.07
N GLY A 114 -16.46 -6.51 19.84
CA GLY A 114 -15.49 -6.28 20.91
C GLY A 114 -14.92 -7.55 21.54
N SER A 115 -15.32 -8.73 21.08
CA SER A 115 -14.79 -10.01 21.58
C SER A 115 -13.45 -10.32 20.91
N PRO A 116 -12.33 -10.51 21.65
CA PRO A 116 -11.04 -10.85 21.07
C PRO A 116 -11.05 -12.11 20.19
N GLY A 117 -11.83 -13.13 20.59
CA GLY A 117 -11.94 -14.40 19.85
C GLY A 117 -12.59 -14.27 18.47
N ASN A 118 -13.27 -13.15 18.20
CA ASN A 118 -13.95 -12.86 16.93
C ASN A 118 -13.19 -11.80 16.11
N THR A 119 -11.89 -11.60 16.37
CA THR A 119 -11.07 -10.64 15.62
C THR A 119 -11.06 -10.96 14.13
N LEU A 120 -11.22 -9.92 13.33
CA LEU A 120 -11.06 -10.00 11.88
C LEU A 120 -9.62 -9.70 11.46
N LEU A 121 -8.78 -9.19 12.37
CA LEU A 121 -7.39 -8.85 12.06
C LEU A 121 -6.48 -10.07 12.26
N PRO A 122 -5.86 -10.61 11.20
CA PRO A 122 -4.92 -11.71 11.35
C PRO A 122 -3.64 -11.27 12.05
N ARG A 123 -2.90 -12.22 12.62
CA ARG A 123 -1.56 -12.02 13.21
C ARG A 123 -1.52 -10.94 14.31
N CYS A 124 -2.58 -10.84 15.13
CA CYS A 124 -2.69 -9.84 16.19
C CYS A 124 -1.48 -9.82 17.15
N GLN A 125 -0.91 -10.98 17.50
CA GLN A 125 0.27 -11.03 18.37
C GLN A 125 1.46 -10.25 17.76
N GLU A 126 1.80 -10.56 16.51
CA GLU A 126 2.91 -9.91 15.80
C GLU A 126 2.65 -8.42 15.58
N ARG A 127 1.40 -8.04 15.30
CA ARG A 127 1.01 -6.63 15.18
C ARG A 127 1.15 -5.89 16.51
N GLY A 128 0.75 -6.52 17.61
CA GLY A 128 0.93 -5.96 18.96
C GLY A 128 2.41 -5.73 19.28
N GLU A 129 3.29 -6.66 18.91
CA GLU A 129 4.75 -6.47 19.06
C GLU A 129 5.28 -5.31 18.21
N ILE A 130 4.80 -5.17 16.98
CA ILE A 130 5.17 -4.04 16.08
C ILE A 130 4.73 -2.70 16.69
N LEU A 131 3.51 -2.62 17.24
CA LEU A 131 3.02 -1.42 17.90
C LEU A 131 3.83 -1.06 19.14
N ARG A 132 4.13 -2.05 20.00
CA ARG A 132 4.95 -1.84 21.20
C ARG A 132 6.37 -1.38 20.87
N ASP A 133 7.00 -1.94 19.84
CA ASP A 133 8.31 -1.48 19.36
C ASP A 133 8.26 -0.01 18.91
N GLY A 134 7.26 0.35 18.09
CA GLY A 134 7.13 1.74 17.63
C GLY A 134 6.86 2.72 18.77
N ALA A 135 5.98 2.34 19.70
CA ALA A 135 5.68 3.12 20.88
C ALA A 135 6.91 3.34 21.77
N ALA A 136 7.66 2.29 22.07
CA ALA A 136 8.87 2.37 22.88
C ALA A 136 9.94 3.29 22.26
N ARG A 137 10.10 3.26 20.93
CA ARG A 137 11.04 4.11 20.20
C ARG A 137 10.60 5.57 20.16
N LEU A 138 9.31 5.84 19.96
CA LEU A 138 8.79 7.20 20.04
C LEU A 138 8.94 7.76 21.47
N LEU A 139 8.66 6.97 22.50
CA LEU A 139 8.84 7.37 23.90
C LEU A 139 10.29 7.72 24.25
N SER A 140 11.26 6.94 23.76
CA SER A 140 12.68 7.15 24.07
C SER A 140 13.35 8.22 23.23
N GLY A 141 12.99 8.34 21.95
CA GLY A 141 13.66 9.23 21.00
C GLY A 141 12.91 10.51 20.63
N TYR A 142 11.58 10.53 20.80
CA TYR A 142 10.70 11.53 20.18
C TYR A 142 9.57 11.98 21.11
N ARG A 143 9.80 11.98 22.43
CA ARG A 143 8.83 12.42 23.47
C ARG A 143 7.46 11.74 23.36
N GLY A 144 7.42 10.53 22.82
CA GLY A 144 6.19 9.77 22.60
C GLY A 144 5.35 10.22 21.41
N SER A 145 5.84 11.09 20.53
CA SER A 145 5.06 11.66 19.43
C SER A 145 5.67 11.36 18.07
N ALA A 146 4.84 10.86 17.14
CA ALA A 146 5.23 10.72 15.75
C ALA A 146 5.48 12.09 15.10
N ARG A 147 4.82 13.16 15.59
CA ARG A 147 5.03 14.52 15.09
C ARG A 147 6.47 15.00 15.31
N GLU A 148 7.04 14.73 16.49
CA GLU A 148 8.43 15.09 16.81
C GLU A 148 9.42 14.34 15.89
N LEU A 149 9.13 13.09 15.54
CA LEU A 149 9.90 12.33 14.55
C LEU A 149 9.83 12.97 13.15
N LEU A 150 8.63 13.34 12.71
CA LEU A 150 8.44 14.01 11.42
C LEU A 150 9.17 15.36 11.38
N ASP A 151 9.04 16.17 12.43
CA ASP A 151 9.68 17.49 12.50
C ASP A 151 11.21 17.37 12.51
N ALA A 152 11.77 16.35 13.18
CA ALA A 152 13.22 16.08 13.19
C ALA A 152 13.79 15.75 11.80
N SER A 153 12.97 15.21 10.89
CA SER A 153 13.38 14.97 9.50
C SER A 153 13.46 16.24 8.65
N GLU A 154 12.92 17.36 9.15
CA GLU A 154 12.85 18.66 8.47
C GLU A 154 12.15 18.65 7.10
N GLY A 155 11.36 17.62 6.81
CA GLY A 155 10.67 17.45 5.52
C GLY A 155 11.46 16.65 4.48
N TYR A 156 12.65 16.14 4.82
CA TYR A 156 13.49 15.38 3.89
C TYR A 156 13.39 13.87 4.12
N LEU A 157 13.35 13.09 3.02
CA LEU A 157 13.31 11.63 3.02
C LEU A 157 14.66 11.04 3.44
N HIS A 158 15.75 11.58 2.89
CA HIS A 158 17.10 11.20 3.23
C HIS A 158 17.92 12.44 3.57
N ARG A 159 18.77 12.35 4.60
CA ARG A 159 19.70 13.43 4.96
C ARG A 159 21.09 12.92 5.24
N ARG A 160 22.08 13.82 5.14
CA ARG A 160 23.41 13.55 5.69
C ARG A 160 23.26 13.18 7.16
N GLN A 161 24.00 12.18 7.62
CA GLN A 161 23.95 11.62 8.97
C GLN A 161 22.73 10.73 9.29
N GLY A 162 21.89 10.37 8.31
CA GLY A 162 20.79 9.42 8.53
C GLY A 162 19.61 10.00 9.31
N MET A 163 19.42 11.32 9.20
CA MET A 163 18.34 12.04 9.90
C MET A 163 17.14 12.32 8.99
N GLY A 164 17.09 11.75 7.79
CA GLY A 164 15.92 11.82 6.93
C GLY A 164 14.78 10.96 7.48
N LEU A 165 13.55 11.20 7.00
CA LEU A 165 12.40 10.44 7.45
C LEU A 165 12.53 8.95 7.15
N LEU A 166 12.98 8.56 5.95
CA LEU A 166 13.15 7.14 5.62
C LEU A 166 14.32 6.52 6.38
N ASP A 167 15.36 7.30 6.66
CA ASP A 167 16.51 6.86 7.44
C ASP A 167 16.08 6.53 8.88
N THR A 168 15.33 7.43 9.52
CA THR A 168 14.85 7.29 10.91
C THR A 168 13.74 6.26 11.05
N LEU A 169 12.84 6.15 10.07
CA LEU A 169 11.81 5.11 10.06
C LEU A 169 12.41 3.70 9.94
N ALA A 170 13.59 3.54 9.34
CA ALA A 170 14.25 2.23 9.23
C ALA A 170 14.63 1.62 10.60
N ASP A 171 14.60 2.40 11.69
CA ASP A 171 14.79 1.86 13.04
C ASP A 171 13.54 1.18 13.59
N PHE A 172 12.35 1.41 13.01
CA PHE A 172 11.07 0.93 13.54
C PHE A 172 10.69 -0.40 12.89
N ARG A 173 10.35 -1.43 13.68
CA ARG A 173 10.00 -2.77 13.17
C ARG A 173 8.89 -2.72 12.11
N GLY A 174 7.93 -1.82 12.28
CA GLY A 174 6.82 -1.62 11.34
C GLY A 174 7.22 -1.05 9.98
N TYR A 175 8.40 -0.46 9.86
CA TYR A 175 8.90 0.27 8.69
C TYR A 175 10.19 -0.32 8.09
N LEU A 176 10.63 -1.50 8.53
CA LEU A 176 11.82 -2.22 8.06
C LEU A 176 11.81 -2.65 6.58
N ASP A 177 10.74 -2.34 5.84
CA ASP A 177 10.65 -2.70 4.43
C ASP A 177 11.75 -1.98 3.62
N PRO A 178 12.67 -2.70 2.94
CA PRO A 178 13.73 -2.08 2.15
C PRO A 178 13.21 -1.25 0.97
N HIS A 179 11.95 -1.44 0.56
CA HIS A 179 11.29 -0.61 -0.45
C HIS A 179 10.36 0.45 0.14
N PHE A 180 10.35 0.61 1.47
CA PHE A 180 9.66 1.68 2.19
C PHE A 180 8.15 1.79 1.92
N LYS A 181 7.46 0.70 1.54
CA LYS A 181 6.04 0.72 1.15
C LYS A 181 5.19 1.45 2.17
N LYS A 182 5.31 1.08 3.45
CA LYS A 182 4.49 1.66 4.53
C LYS A 182 4.87 3.10 4.85
N ALA A 183 6.14 3.47 4.71
CA ALA A 183 6.58 4.84 4.87
C ALA A 183 6.00 5.74 3.74
N PHE A 184 5.96 5.24 2.50
CA PHE A 184 5.32 5.95 1.40
C PHE A 184 3.79 6.05 1.56
N VAL A 185 3.13 5.05 2.15
CA VAL A 185 1.70 5.18 2.51
C VAL A 185 1.49 6.22 3.62
N LEU A 186 2.33 6.22 4.67
CA LEU A 186 2.29 7.25 5.71
C LEU A 186 2.43 8.66 5.11
N LEU A 187 3.42 8.84 4.23
CA LEU A 187 3.64 10.09 3.51
C LEU A 187 2.45 10.50 2.64
N LYS A 188 1.83 9.54 1.92
CA LYS A 188 0.60 9.79 1.15
C LYS A 188 -0.50 10.35 2.05
N PHE A 189 -0.74 9.72 3.20
CA PHE A 189 -1.79 10.15 4.13
C PHE A 189 -1.52 11.53 4.72
N LEU A 190 -0.32 11.76 5.25
CA LEU A 190 0.03 13.03 5.88
C LEU A 190 0.10 14.19 4.87
N SER A 191 0.65 13.94 3.68
CA SER A 191 0.74 14.96 2.63
C SER A 191 -0.63 15.35 2.09
N ALA A 192 -1.51 14.37 1.86
CA ALA A 192 -2.87 14.63 1.39
C ALA A 192 -3.74 15.42 2.40
N GLN A 193 -3.41 15.35 3.69
CA GLN A 193 -4.06 16.16 4.75
C GLN A 193 -3.32 17.47 5.06
N GLY A 194 -2.20 17.76 4.39
CA GLY A 194 -1.39 18.95 4.65
C GLY A 194 -0.63 18.93 5.99
N HIS A 195 -0.47 17.76 6.61
CA HIS A 195 0.26 17.59 7.88
C HIS A 195 1.76 17.37 7.71
N TYR A 196 2.23 17.09 6.49
CA TYR A 196 3.64 16.93 6.21
C TYR A 196 3.99 17.39 4.80
N ALA A 197 5.04 18.21 4.68
CA ALA A 197 5.53 18.72 3.41
C ALA A 197 6.85 18.04 3.04
N ILE A 198 6.84 17.28 1.95
CA ILE A 198 8.03 16.61 1.40
C ILE A 198 8.84 17.65 0.62
N LYS A 199 10.10 17.83 1.00
CA LYS A 199 11.03 18.79 0.36
C LYS A 199 11.98 18.15 -0.64
N ASP A 200 12.07 16.82 -0.66
CA ASP A 200 12.91 16.08 -1.61
C ASP A 200 12.46 16.26 -3.06
N ASP A 201 13.40 16.00 -3.97
CA ASP A 201 13.07 15.78 -5.37
C ASP A 201 12.15 14.57 -5.50
N LYS A 202 11.21 14.65 -6.45
CA LYS A 202 10.30 13.56 -6.80
C LYS A 202 11.06 12.27 -7.05
N GLU A 203 12.31 12.32 -7.54
CA GLU A 203 13.15 11.14 -7.80
C GLU A 203 13.36 10.22 -6.58
N ASN A 204 13.29 10.74 -5.35
CA ASN A 204 13.44 9.94 -4.12
C ASN A 204 12.10 9.38 -3.59
N LEU A 205 10.98 9.76 -4.20
CA LEU A 205 9.65 9.28 -3.83
C LEU A 205 9.22 8.17 -4.80
N TYR A 206 8.74 7.05 -4.24
CA TYR A 206 8.33 5.88 -5.00
C TYR A 206 6.92 5.43 -4.62
N ILE A 207 6.32 4.65 -5.52
CA ILE A 207 5.00 4.07 -5.30
C ILE A 207 5.07 3.03 -4.16
N PRO A 208 4.08 2.96 -3.26
CA PRO A 208 4.07 1.99 -2.17
C PRO A 208 3.72 0.58 -2.68
N VAL A 209 4.71 -0.11 -3.27
CA VAL A 209 4.55 -1.43 -3.93
C VAL A 209 4.01 -2.50 -2.97
N ASP A 210 2.74 -2.86 -3.16
CA ASP A 210 2.05 -3.97 -2.51
C ASP A 210 1.71 -5.11 -3.49
N TYR A 211 1.01 -6.14 -3.00
CA TYR A 211 0.62 -7.29 -3.83
C TYR A 211 -0.37 -6.95 -4.97
N HIS A 212 -1.12 -5.84 -4.88
CA HIS A 212 -1.97 -5.37 -5.98
C HIS A 212 -1.10 -4.77 -7.08
N LEU A 213 -0.18 -3.87 -6.72
CA LEU A 213 0.71 -3.20 -7.65
C LEU A 213 1.68 -4.16 -8.34
N LEU A 214 2.22 -5.14 -7.60
CA LEU A 214 3.05 -6.23 -8.12
C LEU A 214 2.33 -6.98 -9.25
N ARG A 215 1.13 -7.49 -8.96
CA ARG A 215 0.33 -8.26 -9.93
C ARG A 215 -0.05 -7.42 -11.14
N VAL A 216 -0.43 -6.16 -10.96
CA VAL A 216 -0.77 -5.28 -12.08
C VAL A 216 0.45 -4.99 -12.96
N ALA A 217 1.61 -4.70 -12.39
CA ALA A 217 2.83 -4.46 -13.17
C ALA A 217 3.28 -5.69 -13.98
N LEU A 218 3.23 -6.88 -13.37
CA LEU A 218 3.53 -8.13 -14.05
C LEU A 218 2.53 -8.41 -15.19
N ARG A 219 1.22 -8.37 -14.91
CA ARG A 219 0.18 -8.67 -15.92
C ARG A 219 0.10 -7.64 -17.03
N SER A 220 0.36 -6.36 -16.73
CA SER A 220 0.38 -5.31 -17.74
C SER A 220 1.60 -5.37 -18.65
N GLY A 221 2.61 -6.15 -18.28
CA GLY A 221 3.89 -6.26 -18.97
C GLY A 221 4.82 -5.08 -18.73
N MET A 222 4.60 -4.30 -17.67
CA MET A 222 5.54 -3.26 -17.23
C MET A 222 6.87 -3.88 -16.76
N VAL A 223 6.82 -5.12 -16.29
CA VAL A 223 7.97 -5.93 -15.92
C VAL A 223 7.92 -7.24 -16.70
N ASP A 224 9.03 -7.60 -17.33
CA ASP A 224 9.21 -8.90 -17.97
C ASP A 224 9.98 -9.83 -17.02
N VAL A 225 9.50 -11.06 -16.86
CA VAL A 225 10.18 -12.12 -16.11
C VAL A 225 11.05 -12.91 -17.08
N CYS A 226 12.37 -12.83 -16.91
CA CYS A 226 13.36 -13.39 -17.83
C CYS A 226 13.79 -14.81 -17.45
N GLU A 227 13.69 -15.16 -16.15
CA GLU A 227 14.05 -16.47 -15.65
C GLU A 227 12.83 -17.39 -15.62
N SER A 228 12.91 -18.54 -16.31
CA SER A 228 11.81 -19.50 -16.41
C SER A 228 11.39 -20.11 -15.07
N GLY A 229 12.34 -20.29 -14.14
CA GLY A 229 12.07 -20.76 -12.79
C GLY A 229 11.15 -19.81 -12.01
N LEU A 230 11.51 -18.53 -11.97
CA LEU A 230 10.69 -17.48 -11.36
C LEU A 230 9.35 -17.30 -12.09
N GLU A 231 9.36 -17.31 -13.43
CA GLU A 231 8.14 -17.20 -14.23
C GLU A 231 7.12 -18.28 -13.86
N ARG A 232 7.58 -19.53 -13.76
CA ARG A 232 6.74 -20.66 -13.35
C ARG A 232 6.20 -20.46 -11.94
N LYS A 233 7.05 -20.06 -10.98
CA LYS A 233 6.60 -19.79 -9.59
C LYS A 233 5.50 -18.73 -9.53
N LEU A 234 5.68 -17.62 -10.23
CA LEU A 234 4.72 -16.52 -10.26
C LEU A 234 3.40 -16.90 -10.94
N LYS A 235 3.41 -17.75 -11.97
CA LYS A 235 2.19 -18.22 -12.65
C LYS A 235 1.45 -19.30 -11.85
N GLU A 236 2.20 -20.20 -11.22
CA GLU A 236 1.66 -21.34 -10.46
C GLU A 236 1.44 -21.03 -8.97
N ARG A 237 1.74 -19.79 -8.53
CA ARG A 237 1.65 -19.32 -7.13
C ARG A 237 2.49 -20.17 -6.16
N GLN A 238 3.66 -20.59 -6.61
CA GLN A 238 4.63 -21.27 -5.74
C GLN A 238 5.39 -20.27 -4.89
N GLU A 239 5.85 -20.74 -3.74
CA GLU A 239 6.62 -19.94 -2.79
C GLU A 239 7.85 -19.30 -3.45
N ALA A 240 7.96 -17.99 -3.27
CA ALA A 240 9.11 -17.21 -3.69
C ALA A 240 10.05 -17.01 -2.50
N SER A 241 11.35 -17.08 -2.78
CA SER A 241 12.38 -16.70 -1.82
C SER A 241 12.40 -15.18 -1.60
N PRO A 242 12.91 -14.70 -0.45
CA PRO A 242 13.06 -13.26 -0.20
C PRO A 242 13.84 -12.53 -1.31
N GLY A 243 14.88 -13.17 -1.87
CA GLY A 243 15.64 -12.57 -2.97
C GLY A 243 14.91 -12.54 -4.30
N GLU A 244 14.00 -13.49 -4.58
CA GLU A 244 13.14 -13.43 -5.78
C GLU A 244 12.13 -12.30 -5.64
N GLU A 245 11.56 -12.16 -4.44
CA GLU A 245 10.59 -11.13 -4.15
C GLU A 245 11.17 -9.71 -4.19
N ASP A 246 12.36 -9.51 -3.60
CA ASP A 246 13.09 -8.24 -3.62
C ASP A 246 13.39 -7.78 -5.06
N GLU A 247 13.88 -8.68 -5.91
CA GLU A 247 14.14 -8.34 -7.32
C GLU A 247 12.87 -7.96 -8.08
N VAL A 248 11.77 -8.69 -7.85
CA VAL A 248 10.47 -8.37 -8.46
C VAL A 248 9.95 -7.02 -7.97
N ARG A 249 10.01 -6.76 -6.65
CA ARG A 249 9.58 -5.48 -6.06
C ARG A 249 10.40 -4.32 -6.54
N GLU A 250 11.72 -4.48 -6.64
CA GLU A 250 12.60 -3.45 -7.19
C GLU A 250 12.25 -3.14 -8.65
N ALA A 251 12.09 -4.16 -9.49
CA ALA A 251 11.72 -3.95 -10.89
C ALA A 251 10.35 -3.27 -11.03
N VAL A 252 9.36 -3.65 -10.20
CA VAL A 252 8.04 -3.03 -10.21
C VAL A 252 8.11 -1.57 -9.73
N LYS A 253 8.84 -1.29 -8.65
CA LYS A 253 9.07 0.07 -8.14
C LYS A 253 9.65 0.98 -9.22
N LEU A 254 10.68 0.49 -9.92
CA LEU A 254 11.31 1.22 -11.04
C LEU A 254 10.38 1.35 -12.25
N ALA A 255 9.59 0.34 -12.57
CA ALA A 255 8.64 0.40 -13.68
C ALA A 255 7.55 1.46 -13.46
N TYR A 256 7.02 1.58 -12.24
CA TYR A 256 6.09 2.68 -11.92
C TYR A 256 6.79 4.04 -11.91
N LYS A 257 8.07 4.12 -11.55
CA LYS A 257 8.85 5.36 -11.69
C LYS A 257 8.94 5.84 -13.14
N GLU A 258 9.13 4.91 -14.08
CA GLU A 258 9.09 5.22 -15.52
C GLU A 258 7.70 5.71 -15.96
N VAL A 259 6.63 5.14 -15.40
CA VAL A 259 5.26 5.62 -15.68
C VAL A 259 5.04 7.03 -15.14
N GLU A 260 5.51 7.33 -13.92
CA GLU A 260 5.44 8.68 -13.32
C GLU A 260 6.08 9.72 -14.21
N LYS A 261 7.34 9.49 -14.62
CA LYS A 261 8.11 10.40 -15.47
C LYS A 261 7.44 10.70 -16.80
N ALA A 262 6.64 9.77 -17.33
CA ALA A 262 6.03 9.88 -18.66
C ALA A 262 4.53 10.21 -18.65
N SER A 263 3.86 10.29 -17.49
CA SER A 263 2.40 10.46 -17.41
C SER A 263 1.93 11.84 -16.91
N ASP A 264 2.84 12.68 -16.41
CA ASP A 264 2.55 13.94 -15.68
C ASP A 264 1.74 13.75 -14.39
N LEU A 265 1.58 12.52 -13.94
CA LEU A 265 0.95 12.19 -12.66
C LEU A 265 2.01 12.10 -11.57
N ASP A 266 1.74 12.67 -10.40
CA ASP A 266 2.55 12.38 -9.23
C ASP A 266 2.34 10.93 -8.75
N VAL A 267 3.33 10.41 -8.03
CA VAL A 267 3.33 9.04 -7.54
C VAL A 267 2.14 8.66 -6.66
N PHE A 268 1.54 9.58 -5.91
CA PHE A 268 0.36 9.27 -5.07
C PHE A 268 -0.91 9.12 -5.89
N ARG A 269 -1.04 9.90 -6.98
CA ARG A 269 -2.10 9.69 -7.97
C ARG A 269 -1.92 8.38 -8.72
N LEU A 270 -0.69 8.04 -9.10
CA LEU A 270 -0.41 6.74 -9.72
C LEU A 270 -0.75 5.58 -8.79
N ASP A 271 -0.36 5.67 -7.52
CA ASP A 271 -0.73 4.70 -6.50
C ASP A 271 -2.25 4.50 -6.46
N GLU A 272 -3.01 5.59 -6.32
CA GLU A 272 -4.48 5.52 -6.27
C GLU A 272 -5.08 4.81 -7.49
N ILE A 273 -4.58 5.12 -8.70
CA ILE A 273 -5.02 4.49 -9.95
C ILE A 273 -4.73 3.00 -9.93
N PHE A 274 -3.47 2.61 -9.77
CA PHE A 274 -3.06 1.23 -9.96
C PHE A 274 -3.48 0.33 -8.80
N TRP A 275 -3.50 0.84 -7.58
CA TRP A 275 -4.02 0.13 -6.42
C TRP A 275 -5.52 -0.17 -6.58
N THR A 276 -6.30 0.84 -6.96
CA THR A 276 -7.75 0.70 -7.21
C THR A 276 -8.03 -0.28 -8.35
N LEU A 277 -7.27 -0.19 -9.45
CA LEU A 277 -7.37 -1.15 -10.56
C LEU A 277 -6.98 -2.57 -10.11
N GLY A 278 -5.94 -2.71 -9.29
CA GLY A 278 -5.45 -3.98 -8.79
C GLY A 278 -6.43 -4.71 -7.86
N ARG A 279 -7.20 -3.97 -7.06
CA ARG A 279 -8.24 -4.54 -6.19
C ARG A 279 -9.60 -4.69 -6.86
N SER A 280 -9.94 -3.85 -7.85
CA SER A 280 -11.25 -3.90 -8.51
C SER A 280 -11.26 -4.72 -9.80
N CYS A 281 -10.30 -4.45 -10.69
CA CYS A 281 -10.30 -4.98 -12.06
C CYS A 281 -9.36 -6.19 -12.22
N CYS A 282 -8.15 -6.09 -11.66
CA CYS A 282 -7.09 -7.10 -11.79
C CYS A 282 -6.99 -7.96 -10.53
N HIS A 283 -8.12 -8.49 -10.07
CA HIS A 283 -8.20 -9.22 -8.81
C HIS A 283 -7.52 -10.61 -8.89
N TYR A 284 -7.11 -11.15 -7.74
CA TYR A 284 -6.41 -12.44 -7.66
C TYR A 284 -7.38 -13.64 -7.56
N SER A 285 -8.58 -13.45 -7.00
CA SER A 285 -9.54 -14.53 -6.74
C SER A 285 -10.57 -14.77 -7.85
N ARG A 286 -10.54 -13.97 -8.93
CA ARG A 286 -11.46 -14.08 -10.07
C ARG A 286 -10.75 -13.72 -11.38
N PRO A 287 -11.28 -14.13 -12.55
CA PRO A 287 -10.77 -13.67 -13.83
C PRO A 287 -10.71 -12.13 -13.88
N PRO A 288 -9.63 -11.54 -14.44
CA PRO A 288 -9.51 -10.10 -14.53
C PRO A 288 -10.55 -9.53 -15.51
N ARG A 289 -11.05 -8.33 -15.20
CA ARG A 289 -12.11 -7.66 -15.99
C ARG A 289 -11.55 -6.97 -17.24
N CYS A 290 -10.70 -7.66 -18.00
CA CYS A 290 -10.01 -7.10 -19.16
C CYS A 290 -10.96 -6.87 -20.35
N SER A 291 -11.92 -7.79 -20.55
CA SER A 291 -12.89 -7.77 -21.64
C SER A 291 -14.31 -7.43 -21.17
N GLN A 292 -14.73 -7.97 -20.02
CA GLN A 292 -16.06 -7.78 -19.44
C GLN A 292 -15.98 -7.48 -17.94
N CYS A 293 -16.86 -6.60 -17.46
CA CYS A 293 -16.95 -6.16 -16.07
C CYS A 293 -18.40 -6.29 -15.58
N ASP A 294 -18.59 -7.17 -14.61
CA ASP A 294 -19.83 -7.33 -13.84
C ASP A 294 -20.01 -6.27 -12.73
N ARG A 295 -19.00 -5.40 -12.54
CA ARG A 295 -18.97 -4.28 -11.58
C ARG A 295 -19.11 -4.67 -10.09
N SER A 296 -19.25 -5.95 -9.76
CA SER A 296 -19.36 -6.42 -8.36
C SER A 296 -18.12 -6.02 -7.54
N GLY A 297 -18.34 -5.42 -6.36
CA GLY A 297 -17.26 -4.98 -5.46
C GLY A 297 -16.19 -4.10 -6.13
N CYS A 298 -16.58 -3.22 -7.05
CA CYS A 298 -15.67 -2.35 -7.80
C CYS A 298 -15.66 -0.94 -7.19
N SER A 299 -14.50 -0.46 -6.75
CA SER A 299 -14.33 0.89 -6.20
C SER A 299 -13.87 1.93 -7.24
N VAL A 300 -13.60 1.56 -8.49
CA VAL A 300 -13.08 2.50 -9.52
C VAL A 300 -13.98 3.73 -9.69
N MET A 301 -15.30 3.53 -9.74
CA MET A 301 -16.26 4.63 -9.93
C MET A 301 -16.45 5.46 -8.67
N GLU A 302 -16.11 4.91 -7.49
CA GLU A 302 -16.09 5.63 -6.22
C GLU A 302 -14.83 6.50 -6.16
N SER A 303 -13.67 5.99 -6.59
CA SER A 303 -12.39 6.68 -6.54
C SER A 303 -12.16 7.72 -7.65
N PHE A 304 -12.77 7.60 -8.84
CA PHE A 304 -12.44 8.44 -9.99
C PHE A 304 -13.65 9.08 -10.69
N HIS A 305 -13.48 10.29 -11.22
CA HIS A 305 -14.43 10.93 -12.14
C HIS A 305 -14.31 10.31 -13.55
N VAL A 306 -14.77 9.07 -13.71
CA VAL A 306 -14.69 8.33 -14.97
C VAL A 306 -16.02 7.65 -15.28
N THR A 307 -16.33 7.41 -16.55
CA THR A 307 -17.42 6.50 -16.94
C THR A 307 -16.83 5.12 -17.25
N CYS A 308 -17.21 4.10 -16.48
CA CYS A 308 -16.66 2.75 -16.66
C CYS A 308 -17.06 2.16 -18.03
N PRO A 309 -16.07 1.81 -18.89
CA PRO A 309 -16.31 1.30 -20.24
C PRO A 309 -16.75 -0.18 -20.27
N GLY A 310 -17.16 -0.75 -19.13
CA GLY A 310 -17.49 -2.17 -19.01
C GLY A 310 -16.27 -3.10 -19.00
N ARG A 311 -15.06 -2.54 -18.81
CA ARG A 311 -13.78 -3.26 -18.70
C ARG A 311 -12.75 -2.43 -17.94
N CYS A 312 -11.62 -3.03 -17.58
CA CYS A 312 -10.48 -2.36 -16.93
C CYS A 312 -9.99 -1.16 -17.75
N LEU A 313 -9.73 -0.03 -17.09
CA LEU A 313 -9.37 1.24 -17.76
C LEU A 313 -8.11 1.10 -18.62
N ILE A 314 -7.09 0.39 -18.14
CA ILE A 314 -5.84 0.20 -18.87
C ILE A 314 -5.83 -1.02 -19.81
N SER A 315 -6.96 -1.73 -19.97
CA SER A 315 -7.01 -2.90 -20.85
C SER A 315 -6.64 -2.64 -22.32
N PRO A 316 -6.87 -1.44 -22.90
CA PRO A 316 -6.43 -1.14 -24.26
C PRO A 316 -4.90 -1.25 -24.45
N VAL A 317 -4.12 -0.96 -23.40
CA VAL A 317 -2.65 -0.95 -23.45
C VAL A 317 -2.00 -2.07 -22.64
N CYS A 318 -2.74 -2.79 -21.79
CA CYS A 318 -2.25 -3.91 -20.97
C CYS A 318 -1.96 -5.17 -21.79
N ARG A 319 -0.75 -5.75 -21.67
CA ARG A 319 -0.41 -7.02 -22.36
C ARG A 319 -1.30 -8.19 -21.92
N GLY A 320 -1.52 -8.36 -20.62
CA GLY A 320 -2.39 -9.40 -20.05
C GLY A 320 -3.87 -9.28 -20.40
N ALA A 321 -4.30 -8.19 -21.04
CA ALA A 321 -5.64 -8.09 -21.62
C ALA A 321 -5.76 -8.85 -22.96
N ARG A 322 -4.64 -9.13 -23.63
CA ARG A 322 -4.58 -9.75 -24.97
C ARG A 322 -3.73 -11.03 -25.01
N ASP A 323 -2.90 -11.24 -23.99
CA ASP A 323 -2.00 -12.37 -23.88
C ASP A 323 -2.23 -13.13 -22.57
N GLY A 324 -2.70 -14.37 -22.67
CA GLY A 324 -2.97 -15.24 -21.53
C GLY A 324 -1.72 -15.57 -20.71
N SER A 325 -0.53 -15.54 -21.33
CA SER A 325 0.73 -15.79 -20.63
C SER A 325 1.06 -14.68 -19.62
N TYR A 326 0.83 -13.41 -19.99
CA TYR A 326 0.96 -12.29 -19.05
C TYR A 326 -0.19 -12.28 -18.05
N GLN A 327 -1.41 -12.61 -18.48
CA GLN A 327 -2.58 -12.66 -17.59
C GLN A 327 -2.40 -13.66 -16.44
N ALA A 328 -1.66 -14.75 -16.67
CA ALA A 328 -1.43 -15.81 -15.70
C ALA A 328 -0.53 -15.41 -14.51
N PHE A 329 0.21 -14.30 -14.60
CA PHE A 329 1.09 -13.88 -13.50
C PHE A 329 0.33 -13.53 -12.22
N PHE A 330 0.91 -13.92 -11.08
CA PHE A 330 0.57 -13.43 -9.75
C PHE A 330 1.76 -12.70 -9.13
N GLU A 331 1.50 -11.98 -8.05
CA GLU A 331 2.55 -11.53 -7.14
C GLU A 331 3.37 -12.71 -6.58
N PRO A 332 4.61 -12.50 -6.10
CA PRO A 332 5.34 -13.49 -5.32
C PRO A 332 4.50 -14.03 -4.17
N ALA A 333 4.41 -15.36 -4.03
CA ALA A 333 3.78 -15.98 -2.87
C ALA A 333 4.81 -16.02 -1.74
N ILE A 334 4.64 -15.17 -0.73
CA ILE A 334 5.54 -15.04 0.41
C ILE A 334 4.75 -14.62 1.65
N THR A 335 5.18 -15.10 2.83
CA THR A 335 4.71 -14.55 4.11
C THR A 335 5.66 -13.45 4.54
N THR A 336 5.16 -12.22 4.61
CA THR A 336 5.95 -11.05 4.98
C THR A 336 5.15 -10.12 5.88
N ILE A 337 5.84 -9.18 6.54
CA ILE A 337 5.21 -8.04 7.19
C ILE A 337 5.27 -6.78 6.31
N PHE A 338 5.88 -6.81 5.13
CA PHE A 338 6.11 -5.60 4.34
C PHE A 338 4.87 -5.06 3.62
N TYR A 339 3.92 -5.90 3.19
CA TYR A 339 2.68 -5.50 2.49
C TYR A 339 1.54 -6.51 2.57
#